data_AF-A0A974NGC3-F1
#
_entry.id   AF-A0A974NGC3-F1
#
_cell.length_a   1.000
_cell.length_b   1.000
_cell.length_c   1.000
_cell.angle_alpha   90.00
_cell.angle_beta   90.00
_cell.angle_gamma   90.00
#
_symmetry.space_group_name_H-M   'P 1'
#
loop_
_entity.id
_entity.type
_entity.pdbx_description
1 polymer ?
#
loop_
_entity_poly.entity_id
_entity_poly.type
_entity_poly.pdbx_seq_one_letter_code
_entity_poly.pdbx_strand_id
1 'polypeptide(L)'
;MVKLIKKRTLFIIGFWVIFVVLFIASHKILSQVILHYQKRPALETQQAYQLIKQYQQPLISFYQKYKRCPTMADKQQLIAQVEAHEYVKTIRFLADEQSNTCFITAVMRSDTPSKDVKNGLIAITYDVHQMPQQDWPCYTNITNIYTVEACRNNPLPENLQRVLTEYTRSIQ
;
A
#
# COMPACT_ATOMS: atom_id res chain seq x y z
N MET A 1 11.77 -35.98 -57.81
CA MET A 1 12.38 -35.87 -56.47
C MET A 1 12.55 -34.42 -55.98
N VAL A 2 13.07 -33.49 -56.80
CA VAL A 2 13.35 -32.07 -56.40
C VAL A 2 12.12 -31.25 -55.94
N LYS A 3 10.93 -31.45 -56.55
CA LYS A 3 9.69 -30.75 -56.15
C LYS A 3 9.16 -31.16 -54.76
N LEU A 4 9.40 -32.40 -54.32
CA LEU A 4 8.96 -32.90 -53.01
C LEU A 4 9.82 -32.32 -51.88
N ILE A 5 11.12 -32.15 -52.14
CA ILE A 5 12.10 -31.57 -51.20
C ILE A 5 11.78 -30.08 -50.95
N LYS A 6 11.52 -29.29 -52.02
CA LYS A 6 11.15 -27.86 -51.89
C LYS A 6 9.90 -27.62 -51.03
N LYS A 7 8.87 -28.48 -51.14
CA LYS A 7 7.64 -28.37 -50.32
C LYS A 7 7.90 -28.66 -48.82
N ARG A 8 8.77 -29.63 -48.51
CA ARG A 8 9.18 -29.92 -47.13
C ARG A 8 9.97 -28.78 -46.51
N THR A 9 10.92 -28.19 -47.25
CA THR A 9 11.72 -27.06 -46.75
C THR A 9 10.86 -25.83 -46.48
N LEU A 10 9.90 -25.52 -47.36
CA LEU A 10 8.97 -24.39 -47.15
C LEU A 10 8.06 -24.60 -45.93
N PHE A 11 7.59 -25.83 -45.73
CA PHE A 11 6.77 -26.19 -44.57
C PHE A 11 7.56 -26.06 -43.25
N ILE A 12 8.81 -26.55 -43.22
CA ILE A 12 9.69 -26.43 -42.06
C ILE A 12 9.94 -24.96 -41.73
N ILE A 13 10.28 -24.13 -42.73
CA ILE A 13 10.49 -22.69 -42.53
C ILE A 13 9.21 -22.02 -42.00
N GLY A 14 8.04 -22.31 -42.60
CA GLY A 14 6.77 -21.77 -42.16
C GLY A 14 6.41 -22.14 -40.71
N PHE A 15 6.64 -23.41 -40.33
CA PHE A 15 6.46 -23.89 -38.96
C PHE A 15 7.35 -23.15 -37.96
N TRP A 16 8.64 -22.99 -38.26
CA TRP A 16 9.56 -22.27 -37.38
C TRP A 16 9.22 -20.78 -37.27
N VAL A 17 8.78 -20.13 -38.35
CA VAL A 17 8.32 -18.73 -38.30
C VAL A 17 7.11 -18.57 -37.38
N ILE A 18 6.09 -19.43 -37.53
CA ILE A 18 4.90 -19.40 -36.66
C ILE A 18 5.28 -19.68 -35.20
N PHE A 19 6.14 -20.68 -34.97
CA PHE A 19 6.62 -21.02 -33.62
C PHE A 19 7.34 -19.85 -32.96
N VAL A 20 8.26 -19.18 -33.67
CA VAL A 20 8.99 -18.02 -33.15
C VAL A 20 8.05 -16.85 -32.85
N VAL A 21 7.07 -16.58 -33.71
CA VAL A 21 6.07 -15.52 -33.47
C VAL A 21 5.23 -15.82 -32.23
N LEU A 22 4.74 -17.05 -32.08
CA LEU A 22 3.99 -17.49 -30.89
C LEU A 22 4.84 -17.44 -29.62
N PHE A 23 6.11 -17.83 -29.72
CA PHE A 23 7.07 -17.76 -28.61
C PHE A 23 7.32 -16.33 -28.15
N ILE A 24 7.52 -15.39 -29.08
CA ILE A 24 7.70 -13.97 -28.75
C ILE A 24 6.42 -13.38 -28.14
N ALA A 25 5.26 -13.69 -28.70
CA ALA A 25 3.97 -13.22 -28.19
C ALA A 25 3.71 -13.72 -26.76
N SER A 26 3.96 -15.01 -26.49
CA SER A 26 3.77 -15.59 -25.16
C SER A 26 4.73 -14.99 -24.13
N HIS A 27 5.99 -14.73 -24.49
CA HIS A 27 6.95 -14.09 -23.60
C HIS A 27 6.58 -12.65 -23.27
N LYS A 28 6.04 -11.89 -24.24
CA LYS A 28 5.54 -10.53 -24.01
C LYS A 28 4.38 -10.51 -23.01
N ILE A 29 3.42 -11.42 -23.18
CA ILE A 29 2.28 -11.55 -22.26
C ILE A 29 2.76 -11.95 -20.86
N LEU A 30 3.63 -12.97 -20.76
CA LEU A 30 4.17 -13.42 -19.47
C LEU A 30 4.95 -12.30 -18.76
N SER A 31 5.78 -11.56 -19.51
CA SER A 31 6.52 -10.41 -18.97
C SER A 31 5.60 -9.32 -18.43
N GLN A 32 4.51 -9.01 -19.14
CA GLN A 32 3.51 -8.04 -18.66
C GLN A 32 2.81 -8.51 -17.39
N VAL A 33 2.45 -9.80 -17.30
CA VAL A 33 1.83 -10.38 -16.11
C VAL A 33 2.79 -10.32 -14.91
N ILE A 34 4.06 -10.68 -15.12
CA ILE A 34 5.10 -10.62 -14.07
C ILE A 34 5.29 -9.18 -13.59
N LEU A 35 5.44 -8.23 -14.51
CA LEU A 35 5.61 -6.81 -14.16
C LEU A 35 4.39 -6.25 -13.43
N HIS A 36 3.18 -6.62 -13.85
CA HIS A 36 1.95 -6.23 -13.16
C HIS A 36 1.90 -6.79 -11.73
N TYR A 37 2.27 -8.06 -11.55
CA TYR A 37 2.31 -8.70 -10.23
C TYR A 37 3.36 -8.06 -9.31
N GLN A 38 4.55 -7.77 -9.84
CA GLN A 38 5.62 -7.11 -9.09
C GLN A 38 5.25 -5.69 -8.64
N LYS A 39 4.52 -4.94 -9.48
CA LYS A 39 4.14 -3.55 -9.18
C LYS A 39 2.85 -3.41 -8.37
N ARG A 40 2.07 -4.49 -8.19
CA ARG A 40 0.80 -4.43 -7.47
C ARG A 40 0.93 -3.95 -6.00
N PRO A 41 1.93 -4.39 -5.21
CA PRO A 41 2.14 -3.84 -3.88
C PRO A 41 2.30 -2.32 -3.85
N ALA A 42 2.90 -1.73 -4.89
CA ALA A 42 3.02 -0.27 -5.01
C ALA A 42 1.67 0.40 -5.17
N LEU A 43 0.79 -0.16 -6.01
CA LEU A 43 -0.55 0.37 -6.20
C LEU A 43 -1.37 0.30 -4.90
N GLU A 44 -1.39 -0.88 -4.26
CA GLU A 44 -2.17 -1.12 -3.04
C GLU A 44 -1.71 -0.20 -1.90
N THR A 45 -0.39 -0.07 -1.71
CA THR A 45 0.18 0.80 -0.68
C THR A 45 0.06 2.28 -1.00
N GLN A 46 0.14 2.66 -2.29
CA GLN A 46 -0.10 4.04 -2.74
C GLN A 46 -1.53 4.46 -2.46
N GLN A 47 -2.52 3.63 -2.78
CA GLN A 47 -3.93 3.95 -2.51
C GLN A 47 -4.20 4.12 -1.01
N ALA A 48 -3.66 3.22 -0.18
CA ALA A 48 -3.77 3.33 1.27
C ALA A 48 -3.10 4.60 1.82
N TYR A 49 -1.93 4.96 1.29
CA TYR A 49 -1.23 6.20 1.63
C TYR A 49 -2.03 7.45 1.23
N GLN A 50 -2.57 7.49 0.01
CA GLN A 50 -3.40 8.62 -0.44
C GLN A 50 -4.67 8.75 0.41
N LEU A 51 -5.28 7.63 0.79
CA LEU A 51 -6.46 7.61 1.65
C LEU A 51 -6.16 8.25 3.02
N ILE A 52 -5.07 7.86 3.70
CA ILE A 52 -4.73 8.46 5.00
C ILE A 52 -4.30 9.93 4.90
N LYS A 53 -3.69 10.35 3.78
CA LYS A 53 -3.35 11.77 3.54
C LYS A 53 -4.59 12.67 3.54
N GLN A 54 -5.75 12.19 3.08
CA GLN A 54 -6.99 12.97 3.07
C GLN A 54 -7.41 13.43 4.47
N TYR A 55 -6.96 12.72 5.52
CA TYR A 55 -7.32 13.01 6.91
C TYR A 55 -6.29 13.87 7.66
N GLN A 56 -5.23 14.34 7.00
CA GLN A 56 -4.25 15.25 7.62
C GLN A 56 -4.91 16.55 8.09
N GLN A 57 -5.70 17.21 7.22
CA GLN A 57 -6.38 18.47 7.57
C GLN A 57 -7.46 18.27 8.66
N PRO A 58 -8.37 17.27 8.56
CA PRO A 58 -9.28 16.95 9.65
C PRO A 58 -8.58 16.73 11.00
N LEU A 59 -7.43 16.04 11.01
CA LEU A 59 -6.66 15.82 12.25
C LEU A 59 -6.07 17.13 12.80
N ILE A 60 -5.50 17.98 11.95
CA ILE A 60 -4.99 19.29 12.36
C ILE A 60 -6.11 20.14 12.96
N SER A 61 -7.26 20.24 12.29
CA SER A 61 -8.42 20.98 12.78
C SER A 61 -8.95 20.41 14.11
N PHE A 62 -8.97 19.09 14.26
CA PHE A 62 -9.33 18.44 15.51
C PHE A 62 -8.38 18.85 16.64
N TYR A 63 -7.07 18.76 16.42
CA TYR A 63 -6.08 19.14 17.42
C TYR A 63 -6.18 20.62 17.81
N GLN A 64 -6.37 21.51 16.83
CA GLN A 64 -6.54 22.94 17.10
C GLN A 64 -7.74 23.24 18.01
N LYS A 65 -8.84 22.49 17.83
CA LYS A 65 -10.09 22.64 18.60
C LYS A 65 -10.02 22.01 20.00
N TYR A 66 -9.52 20.78 20.10
CA TYR A 66 -9.58 19.98 21.33
C TYR A 66 -8.27 19.91 22.10
N LYS A 67 -7.17 20.43 21.54
CA LYS A 67 -5.81 20.41 22.13
C LYS A 67 -5.31 19.02 22.52
N ARG A 68 -5.76 17.98 21.80
CA ARG A 68 -5.31 16.59 21.94
C ARG A 68 -5.39 15.86 20.61
N CYS A 69 -4.60 14.81 20.45
CA CYS A 69 -4.70 13.94 19.29
C CYS A 69 -6.04 13.18 19.27
N PRO A 70 -6.62 12.95 18.09
CA PRO A 70 -7.79 12.10 17.98
C PRO A 70 -7.43 10.64 18.25
N THR A 71 -8.37 9.93 18.85
CA THR A 71 -8.30 8.48 19.07
C THR A 71 -9.40 7.78 18.27
N MET A 72 -9.46 6.45 18.38
CA MET A 72 -10.56 5.68 17.78
C MET A 72 -11.95 6.08 18.29
N ALA A 73 -12.07 6.63 19.50
CA ALA A 73 -13.34 7.13 20.02
C ALA A 73 -13.82 8.40 19.27
N ASP A 74 -12.89 9.18 18.72
CA ASP A 74 -13.19 10.43 18.02
C ASP A 74 -13.44 10.24 16.53
N LYS A 75 -13.21 9.03 16.01
CA LYS A 75 -13.19 8.68 14.59
C LYS A 75 -14.36 9.26 13.78
N GLN A 76 -15.59 9.19 14.30
CA GLN A 76 -16.79 9.70 13.62
C GLN A 76 -16.77 11.22 13.41
N GLN A 77 -15.98 11.96 14.20
CA GLN A 77 -15.79 13.40 14.06
C GLN A 77 -14.79 13.75 12.95
N LEU A 78 -13.94 12.81 12.55
CA LEU A 78 -12.96 12.99 11.47
C LEU A 78 -13.41 12.37 10.15
N ILE A 79 -14.23 11.30 10.22
CA ILE A 79 -14.60 10.49 9.07
C ILE A 79 -16.11 10.31 9.02
N ALA A 80 -16.72 10.95 8.03
CA ALA A 80 -18.17 10.95 7.84
C ALA A 80 -18.72 9.69 7.15
N GLN A 81 -17.89 8.89 6.45
CA GLN A 81 -18.31 7.69 5.71
C GLN A 81 -17.35 6.51 5.90
N VAL A 82 -17.89 5.29 5.82
CA VAL A 82 -17.19 4.02 6.12
C VAL A 82 -15.96 3.79 5.23
N GLU A 83 -14.85 3.42 5.88
CA GLU A 83 -13.46 3.43 5.38
C GLU A 83 -13.00 2.16 4.63
N ALA A 84 -13.89 1.22 4.35
CA ALA A 84 -13.50 0.00 3.65
C ALA A 84 -13.29 0.33 2.17
N HIS A 85 -12.09 0.80 1.82
CA HIS A 85 -11.74 1.21 0.47
C HIS A 85 -10.77 0.20 -0.14
N GLU A 86 -11.24 -0.56 -1.13
CA GLU A 86 -10.49 -1.50 -1.97
C GLU A 86 -9.56 -2.46 -1.20
N TYR A 87 -8.37 -2.00 -0.79
CA TYR A 87 -7.34 -2.76 -0.05
C TYR A 87 -7.20 -2.39 1.43
N VAL A 88 -7.91 -1.37 1.90
CA VAL A 88 -7.88 -0.89 3.29
C VAL A 88 -9.08 -1.45 4.05
N LYS A 89 -8.79 -2.10 5.18
CA LYS A 89 -9.80 -2.65 6.11
C LYS A 89 -10.40 -1.54 6.98
N THR A 90 -9.55 -0.70 7.54
CA THR A 90 -9.93 0.41 8.40
C THR A 90 -8.78 1.39 8.53
N ILE A 91 -9.14 2.64 8.79
CA ILE A 91 -8.24 3.68 9.25
C ILE A 91 -8.38 3.79 10.76
N ARG A 92 -7.25 4.00 11.43
CA ARG A 92 -7.21 4.23 12.87
C ARG A 92 -6.52 5.54 13.18
N PHE A 93 -7.09 6.25 14.15
CA PHE A 93 -6.49 7.40 14.79
C PHE A 93 -5.94 6.96 16.15
N LEU A 94 -4.65 7.16 16.35
CA LEU A 94 -3.98 6.81 17.59
C LEU A 94 -3.20 8.02 18.09
N ALA A 95 -2.93 8.04 19.40
CA ALA A 95 -2.21 9.11 20.06
C ALA A 95 -1.10 8.51 20.91
N ASP A 96 0.09 9.11 20.85
CA ASP A 96 1.09 8.96 21.89
C ASP A 96 1.13 10.25 22.71
N GLU A 97 0.60 10.19 23.93
CA GLU A 97 0.61 11.30 24.87
C GLU A 97 2.03 11.64 25.36
N GLN A 98 2.94 10.66 25.40
CA GLN A 98 4.31 10.88 25.88
C GLN A 98 5.11 11.73 24.89
N SER A 99 5.03 11.40 23.60
CA SER A 99 5.72 12.13 22.54
C SER A 99 4.88 13.23 21.91
N ASN A 100 3.65 13.45 22.38
CA ASN A 100 2.66 14.34 21.77
C ASN A 100 2.55 14.13 20.24
N THR A 101 2.47 12.87 19.82
CA THR A 101 2.41 12.51 18.40
C THR A 101 1.06 11.90 18.06
N CYS A 102 0.43 12.41 17.00
CA CYS A 102 -0.79 11.83 16.47
C CYS A 102 -0.46 10.90 15.30
N PHE A 103 -1.16 9.78 15.21
CA PHE A 103 -0.98 8.79 14.15
C PHE A 103 -2.26 8.60 13.37
N ILE A 104 -2.16 8.58 12.05
CA ILE A 104 -3.21 8.10 11.15
C ILE A 104 -2.67 6.83 10.50
N THR A 105 -3.33 5.71 10.73
CA THR A 105 -2.88 4.41 10.22
C THR A 105 -3.93 3.78 9.32
N ALA A 106 -3.53 3.24 8.18
CA ALA A 106 -4.34 2.35 7.35
C ALA A 106 -3.93 0.91 7.61
N VAL A 107 -4.91 0.10 7.99
CA VAL A 107 -4.76 -1.35 8.12
C VAL A 107 -5.19 -2.00 6.81
N MET A 108 -4.29 -2.72 6.16
CA MET A 108 -4.58 -3.43 4.92
C MET A 108 -5.48 -4.64 5.19
N ARG A 109 -6.34 -4.98 4.23
CA ARG A 109 -7.23 -6.13 4.35
C ARG A 109 -6.46 -7.46 4.32
N SER A 110 -7.10 -8.49 4.85
CA SER A 110 -6.57 -9.86 4.82
C SER A 110 -6.74 -10.54 3.45
N ASP A 111 -7.68 -10.05 2.63
CA ASP A 111 -7.99 -10.54 1.28
C ASP A 111 -7.26 -9.76 0.17
N THR A 112 -6.42 -8.77 0.53
CA THR A 112 -5.60 -8.02 -0.44
C THR A 112 -4.76 -8.97 -1.30
N PRO A 113 -4.71 -8.83 -2.64
CA PRO A 113 -4.03 -9.80 -3.50
C PRO A 113 -2.54 -10.01 -3.18
N SER A 114 -1.79 -8.95 -2.90
CA SER A 114 -0.34 -9.08 -2.62
C SER A 114 -0.08 -9.68 -1.24
N LYS A 115 0.65 -10.80 -1.22
CA LYS A 115 1.00 -11.52 0.02
C LYS A 115 1.68 -10.62 1.07
N ASP A 116 2.59 -9.75 0.64
CA ASP A 116 3.38 -8.93 1.54
C ASP A 116 2.58 -7.75 2.13
N VAL A 117 1.49 -7.34 1.45
CA VAL A 117 0.65 -6.21 1.86
C VAL A 117 -0.48 -6.66 2.78
N LYS A 118 -0.91 -7.93 2.69
CA LYS A 118 -1.97 -8.51 3.53
C LYS A 118 -1.71 -8.25 5.01
N ASN A 119 -2.71 -7.71 5.70
CA ASN A 119 -2.63 -7.33 7.13
C ASN A 119 -1.49 -6.35 7.46
N GLY A 120 -0.86 -5.75 6.46
CA GLY A 120 0.12 -4.71 6.62
C GLY A 120 -0.50 -3.43 7.18
N LEU A 121 0.37 -2.53 7.59
CA LEU A 121 0.01 -1.24 8.16
C LEU A 121 0.85 -0.15 7.50
N ILE A 122 0.18 0.92 7.11
CA ILE A 122 0.80 2.17 6.68
C ILE A 122 0.38 3.25 7.66
N ALA A 123 1.31 4.07 8.11
CA ALA A 123 1.07 5.13 9.08
C ALA A 123 1.68 6.43 8.63
N ILE A 124 0.99 7.55 8.88
CA ILE A 124 1.58 8.89 8.85
C ILE A 124 1.50 9.52 10.23
N THR A 125 2.48 10.35 10.57
CA THR A 125 2.62 10.93 11.90
C THR A 125 2.60 12.44 11.90
N TYR A 126 1.96 13.02 12.91
CA TYR A 126 1.96 14.44 13.18
C TYR A 126 2.53 14.71 14.56
N ASP A 127 3.72 15.29 14.61
CA ASP A 127 4.29 15.86 15.82
C ASP A 127 3.66 17.25 16.04
N VAL A 128 2.92 17.40 17.13
CA VAL A 128 2.15 18.62 17.39
C VAL A 128 3.01 19.82 17.79
N HIS A 129 4.30 19.60 18.08
CA HIS A 129 5.27 20.66 18.34
C HIS A 129 5.84 21.25 17.04
N GLN A 130 5.67 20.54 15.92
CA GLN A 130 6.12 21.00 14.62
C GLN A 130 5.01 21.79 13.93
N MET A 131 5.40 22.80 13.14
CA MET A 131 4.43 23.46 12.27
C MET A 131 3.80 22.44 11.32
N PRO A 132 2.49 22.56 10.98
CA PRO A 132 1.85 21.65 10.04
C PRO A 132 2.59 21.63 8.71
N GLN A 133 3.34 20.55 8.46
CA GLN A 133 4.02 20.33 7.18
C GLN A 133 3.10 19.63 6.19
N GLN A 134 3.35 19.84 4.90
CA GLN A 134 2.59 19.19 3.82
C GLN A 134 2.91 17.69 3.72
N ASP A 135 4.12 17.28 4.11
CA ASP A 135 4.58 15.90 4.03
C ASP A 135 4.92 15.34 5.42
N TRP A 136 3.95 14.64 6.00
CA TRP A 136 4.11 13.94 7.27
C TRP A 136 4.98 12.70 7.08
N PRO A 137 5.89 12.38 8.01
CA PRO A 137 6.66 11.15 7.97
C PRO A 137 5.73 9.95 7.82
N CYS A 138 6.05 9.07 6.87
CA CYS A 138 5.30 7.85 6.64
C CYS A 138 6.11 6.62 7.06
N TYR A 139 5.43 5.66 7.67
CA TYR A 139 6.02 4.42 8.18
C TYR A 139 5.19 3.22 7.76
N THR A 140 5.82 2.04 7.67
CA THR A 140 5.13 0.78 7.38
C THR A 140 5.82 -0.42 8.00
N ASN A 141 5.07 -1.50 8.25
CA ASN A 141 5.62 -2.83 8.52
C ASN A 141 5.59 -3.76 7.29
N ILE A 142 5.17 -3.25 6.13
CA ILE A 142 5.12 -4.01 4.88
C ILE A 142 6.54 -4.13 4.34
N THR A 143 7.12 -5.33 4.43
CA THR A 143 8.47 -5.63 3.96
C THR A 143 8.45 -5.95 2.46
N ASN A 144 8.21 -4.94 1.61
CA ASN A 144 8.25 -5.10 0.16
C ASN A 144 8.93 -3.89 -0.51
N ILE A 145 9.88 -4.13 -1.42
CA ILE A 145 10.62 -3.05 -2.12
C ILE A 145 9.73 -2.14 -2.97
N TYR A 146 8.52 -2.62 -3.32
CA TYR A 146 7.54 -1.90 -4.08
C TYR A 146 6.51 -1.20 -3.21
N THR A 147 6.65 -1.11 -1.89
CA THR A 147 5.82 -0.18 -1.10
C THR A 147 5.98 1.27 -1.58
N VAL A 148 4.95 2.07 -1.33
CA VAL A 148 4.95 3.52 -1.56
C VAL A 148 6.25 4.15 -1.06
N GLU A 149 6.85 4.99 -1.90
CA GLU A 149 8.19 5.53 -1.69
C GLU A 149 8.33 6.27 -0.36
N ALA A 150 7.31 7.04 0.03
CA ALA A 150 7.28 7.80 1.28
C ALA A 150 7.46 6.92 2.54
N CYS A 151 7.07 5.65 2.49
CA CYS A 151 7.07 4.75 3.64
C CYS A 151 8.11 3.61 3.49
N ARG A 152 8.63 3.37 2.28
CA ARG A 152 9.40 2.18 1.91
C ARG A 152 10.58 1.86 2.81
N ASN A 153 11.31 2.88 3.25
CA ASN A 153 12.52 2.73 4.05
C ASN A 153 12.32 3.11 5.52
N ASN A 154 11.06 3.27 5.94
CA ASN A 154 10.70 3.81 7.24
C ASN A 154 9.90 2.75 8.02
N PRO A 155 10.57 1.90 8.82
CA PRO A 155 9.88 0.93 9.66
C PRO A 155 9.03 1.65 10.72
N LEU A 156 8.01 0.96 11.25
CA LEU A 156 7.18 1.53 12.32
C LEU A 156 8.06 1.98 13.50
N PRO A 157 7.94 3.25 13.96
CA PRO A 157 8.72 3.75 15.07
C PRO A 157 8.28 3.09 16.38
N GLU A 158 9.19 2.98 17.36
CA GLU A 158 8.95 2.25 18.62
C GLU A 158 7.73 2.76 19.38
N ASN A 159 7.52 4.08 19.39
CA ASN A 159 6.36 4.69 20.04
C ASN A 159 5.03 4.23 19.41
N LEU A 160 4.95 4.18 18.07
CA LEU A 160 3.78 3.64 17.39
C LEU A 160 3.59 2.15 17.68
N GLN A 161 4.66 1.36 17.73
CA GLN A 161 4.56 -0.07 18.07
C GLN A 161 3.99 -0.28 19.48
N ARG A 162 4.44 0.54 20.45
CA ARG A 162 3.89 0.54 21.81
C ARG A 162 2.41 0.89 21.83
N VAL A 163 2.02 2.01 21.21
CA VAL A 163 0.62 2.46 21.15
C VAL A 163 -0.28 1.42 20.46
N LEU A 164 0.19 0.79 19.39
CA LEU A 164 -0.53 -0.30 18.72
C LEU A 164 -0.74 -1.51 19.63
N THR A 165 0.25 -1.86 20.44
CA THR A 165 0.17 -2.98 21.40
C THR A 165 -0.84 -2.68 22.50
N GLU A 166 -0.80 -1.46 23.06
CA GLU A 166 -1.76 -1.01 24.08
C GLU A 166 -3.19 -0.99 23.53
N TYR A 167 -3.39 -0.44 22.33
CA TYR A 167 -4.67 -0.44 21.64
C TYR A 167 -5.20 -1.85 21.36
N THR A 168 -4.34 -2.78 20.94
CA THR A 168 -4.76 -4.16 20.65
C THR A 168 -5.20 -4.88 21.92
N ARG A 169 -4.59 -4.60 23.07
CA ARG A 169 -5.01 -5.15 24.36
C ARG A 169 -6.34 -4.60 24.86
N SER A 170 -6.69 -3.35 24.55
CA SER A 170 -7.92 -2.73 25.05
C SER A 170 -9.19 -3.16 24.31
N ILE A 171 -9.05 -3.82 23.16
CA ILE A 171 -10.16 -4.32 22.33
C ILE A 171 -10.35 -5.84 22.40
N GLN A 172 -9.51 -6.54 23.17
CA GLN A 172 -9.64 -7.98 23.47
C GLN A 172 -10.38 -8.17 24.80
#